data_AF-A0A0G4M452-F1
#
_entry.id   AF-A0A0G4M452-F1
#
_cell.length_a   1.000
_cell.length_b   1.000
_cell.length_c   1.000
_cell.angle_alpha   90.00
_cell.angle_beta   90.00
_cell.angle_gamma   90.00
#
_symmetry.space_group_name_H-M   'P 1'
#
loop_
_entity.id
_entity.type
_entity.pdbx_description
1 polymer ?
#
loop_
_entity_poly.entity_id
_entity_poly.type
_entity_poly.pdbx_seq_one_letter_code
_entity_poly.pdbx_strand_id
1 'polypeptide(L)'
;ALLERRKIRQAEIDRGSLPDFLPETKHIRENPTWKGAPPAPGLVDRRVEITGPTDRKMVVNALNADVFTYMADFEDSSAPTWDAMVNGQVNLYDANRRQVDFKQGPKEYKLRTDRTLPTLIVRPRGWHLEEKHVSVDGEPMSASLFDFGLYFFHNARQTLDIGIGPYFYLPKMESHLEARLWNDAFNLAQDYLHIPRG
;
A
#
# COMPACT_ATOMS: atom_id res chain seq x y z
N ALA A 1 -14.60 15.18 -1.23
CA ALA A 1 -15.65 14.75 -2.18
C ALA A 1 -16.08 13.29 -2.00
N LEU A 2 -15.20 12.29 -2.18
CA LEU A 2 -15.59 10.87 -2.07
C LEU A 2 -16.05 10.45 -0.67
N LEU A 3 -15.40 10.95 0.39
CA LEU A 3 -15.85 10.70 1.77
C LEU A 3 -17.26 11.27 2.05
N GLU A 4 -17.59 12.44 1.50
CA GLU A 4 -18.96 12.98 1.58
C GLU A 4 -19.96 12.09 0.83
N ARG A 5 -19.56 11.51 -0.30
CA ARG A 5 -20.39 10.55 -1.03
C ARG A 5 -20.67 9.28 -0.22
N ARG A 6 -19.74 8.83 0.63
CA ARG A 6 -19.99 7.71 1.57
C ARG A 6 -21.14 8.03 2.51
N LYS A 7 -21.16 9.25 3.09
CA LYS A 7 -22.24 9.70 3.98
C LYS A 7 -23.60 9.73 3.27
N ILE A 8 -23.63 10.24 2.05
CA ILE A 8 -24.86 10.26 1.23
C ILE A 8 -25.34 8.83 0.96
N ARG A 9 -24.43 7.95 0.55
CA ARG A 9 -24.77 6.55 0.26
C ARG A 9 -25.24 5.80 1.50
N GLN A 10 -24.61 6.01 2.65
CA GLN A 10 -25.05 5.43 3.91
C GLN A 10 -26.48 5.86 4.25
N ALA A 11 -26.79 7.16 4.11
CA ALA A 11 -28.14 7.66 4.36
C ALA A 11 -29.20 7.06 3.42
N GLU A 12 -28.85 6.71 2.17
CA GLU A 12 -29.74 5.97 1.28
C GLU A 12 -30.01 4.54 1.77
N ILE A 13 -28.96 3.86 2.23
CA ILE A 13 -29.03 2.50 2.77
C ILE A 13 -29.89 2.49 4.04
N ASP A 14 -29.70 3.46 4.94
CA ASP A 14 -30.48 3.60 6.18
C ASP A 14 -31.98 3.81 5.89
N ARG A 15 -32.32 4.38 4.73
CA ARG A 15 -33.71 4.52 4.24
C ARG A 15 -34.25 3.28 3.53
N GLY A 16 -33.51 2.17 3.55
CA GLY A 16 -33.91 0.88 2.97
C GLY A 16 -33.41 0.63 1.54
N SER A 17 -32.60 1.51 0.96
CA SER A 17 -32.00 1.28 -0.36
C SER A 17 -30.77 0.37 -0.25
N LEU A 18 -30.99 -0.94 -0.17
CA LEU A 18 -29.92 -1.92 -0.03
C LEU A 18 -28.90 -1.86 -1.19
N PRO A 19 -27.62 -2.22 -0.96
CA PRO A 19 -26.64 -2.35 -2.02
C PRO A 19 -27.03 -3.42 -3.05
N ASP A 20 -26.82 -3.09 -4.33
CA ASP A 20 -26.99 -4.02 -5.45
C ASP A 20 -26.00 -3.66 -6.58
N PHE A 21 -25.90 -4.51 -7.60
CA PHE A 21 -25.08 -4.28 -8.78
C PHE A 21 -25.57 -3.07 -9.57
N LEU A 22 -24.67 -2.12 -9.80
CA LEU A 22 -24.94 -0.91 -10.57
C LEU A 22 -25.34 -1.23 -12.03
N PRO A 23 -26.53 -0.82 -12.50
CA PRO A 23 -26.94 -1.02 -13.90
C PRO A 23 -26.01 -0.30 -14.90
N GLU A 24 -25.51 0.89 -14.55
CA GLU A 24 -24.68 1.73 -15.42
C GLU A 24 -23.31 1.11 -15.76
N THR A 25 -22.80 0.20 -14.91
CA THR A 25 -21.53 -0.52 -15.15
C THR A 25 -21.74 -1.95 -15.62
N LYS A 26 -22.97 -2.34 -15.99
CA LYS A 26 -23.29 -3.70 -16.49
C LYS A 26 -22.43 -4.10 -17.68
N HIS A 27 -22.22 -3.17 -18.61
CA HIS A 27 -21.39 -3.38 -19.80
C HIS A 27 -19.93 -3.73 -19.50
N ILE A 28 -19.39 -3.34 -18.33
CA ILE A 28 -18.03 -3.72 -17.89
C ILE A 28 -18.04 -5.18 -17.41
N ARG A 29 -19.03 -5.54 -16.59
CA ARG A 29 -19.15 -6.89 -16.00
C ARG A 29 -19.42 -7.97 -17.04
N GLU A 30 -20.17 -7.62 -18.08
CA GLU A 30 -20.55 -8.53 -19.16
C GLU A 30 -19.56 -8.55 -20.32
N ASN A 31 -18.46 -7.78 -20.25
CA ASN A 31 -17.46 -7.77 -21.31
C ASN A 31 -16.49 -8.97 -21.16
N PRO A 32 -16.54 -9.99 -22.05
CA PRO A 32 -15.67 -11.16 -21.95
C PRO A 32 -14.24 -10.91 -22.46
N THR A 33 -14.00 -9.78 -23.13
CA THR A 33 -12.70 -9.47 -23.74
C THR A 33 -11.76 -8.73 -22.80
N TRP A 34 -12.29 -8.07 -21.77
CA TRP A 34 -11.48 -7.35 -20.79
C TRP A 34 -10.90 -8.32 -19.76
N LYS A 35 -9.63 -8.13 -19.40
CA LYS A 35 -8.94 -8.86 -18.33
C LYS A 35 -8.05 -7.89 -17.57
N GLY A 36 -7.85 -8.17 -16.27
CA GLY A 36 -6.86 -7.47 -15.47
C GLY A 36 -5.44 -7.68 -15.98
N ALA A 37 -4.51 -6.84 -15.54
CA ALA A 37 -3.09 -7.01 -15.82
C ALA A 37 -2.60 -8.39 -15.32
N PRO A 38 -1.65 -9.03 -16.02
CA PRO A 38 -1.03 -10.24 -15.51
C PRO A 38 -0.29 -9.95 -14.20
N PRO A 39 -0.08 -10.96 -13.32
CA PRO A 39 0.67 -10.76 -12.10
C PRO A 39 2.09 -10.24 -12.39
N ALA A 40 2.47 -9.17 -11.70
CA ALA A 40 3.79 -8.57 -11.83
C ALA A 40 4.90 -9.48 -11.21
N PRO A 41 6.18 -9.27 -11.55
CA PRO A 41 7.29 -10.03 -10.96
C PRO A 41 7.25 -10.06 -9.42
N GLY A 42 7.43 -11.23 -8.83
CA GLY A 42 7.31 -11.40 -7.37
C GLY A 42 5.88 -11.47 -6.84
N LEU A 43 4.84 -11.30 -7.67
CA LEU A 43 3.42 -11.46 -7.31
C LEU A 43 2.73 -12.66 -7.99
N VAL A 44 3.48 -13.48 -8.73
CA VAL A 44 2.95 -14.66 -9.44
C VAL A 44 2.56 -15.78 -8.46
N ASP A 45 3.38 -16.01 -7.43
CA ASP A 45 3.09 -16.96 -6.36
C ASP A 45 2.91 -16.20 -5.04
N ARG A 46 1.69 -16.23 -4.52
CA ARG A 46 1.26 -15.53 -3.29
C ARG A 46 0.53 -16.48 -2.35
N ARG A 47 0.86 -17.77 -2.38
CA ARG A 47 0.12 -18.81 -1.64
C ARG A 47 0.09 -18.59 -0.11
N VAL A 48 1.10 -17.89 0.43
CA VAL A 48 1.14 -17.46 1.83
C VAL A 48 1.70 -16.05 1.91
N GLU A 49 0.96 -15.18 2.58
CA GLU A 49 1.32 -13.78 2.84
C GLU A 49 1.39 -13.58 4.36
N ILE A 50 2.43 -12.90 4.84
CA ILE A 50 2.48 -12.43 6.23
C ILE A 50 2.15 -10.94 6.29
N THR A 51 1.50 -10.50 7.34
CA THR A 51 1.19 -9.08 7.60
C THR A 51 1.89 -8.61 8.87
N GLY A 52 2.31 -7.35 8.92
CA GLY A 52 2.86 -6.81 10.15
C GLY A 52 3.25 -5.33 10.05
N PRO A 53 3.45 -4.67 11.21
CA PRO A 53 3.78 -3.26 11.27
C PRO A 53 5.16 -2.98 10.67
N THR A 54 5.43 -1.71 10.41
CA THR A 54 6.69 -1.23 9.82
C THR A 54 7.81 -1.01 10.83
N ASP A 55 7.69 -1.57 12.05
CA ASP A 55 8.78 -1.58 13.04
C ASP A 55 9.98 -2.39 12.51
N ARG A 56 11.19 -1.90 12.75
CA ARG A 56 12.42 -2.45 12.15
C ARG A 56 12.63 -3.93 12.45
N LYS A 57 12.32 -4.36 13.68
CA LYS A 57 12.42 -5.76 14.09
C LYS A 57 11.39 -6.61 13.36
N MET A 58 10.16 -6.12 13.26
CA MET A 58 9.08 -6.84 12.59
C MET A 58 9.31 -6.96 11.09
N VAL A 59 9.86 -5.92 10.45
CA VAL A 59 10.27 -5.95 9.04
C VAL A 59 11.30 -7.05 8.80
N VAL A 60 12.38 -7.13 9.59
CA VAL A 60 13.39 -8.21 9.45
C VAL A 60 12.76 -9.59 9.66
N ASN A 61 11.95 -9.75 10.71
CA ASN A 61 11.33 -11.03 11.02
C ASN A 61 10.37 -11.49 9.92
N ALA A 62 9.54 -10.59 9.39
CA ALA A 62 8.58 -10.89 8.33
C ALA A 62 9.29 -11.24 7.02
N LEU A 63 10.34 -10.52 6.65
CA LEU A 63 11.16 -10.84 5.48
C LEU A 63 11.97 -12.14 5.63
N ASN A 64 12.19 -12.62 6.85
CA ASN A 64 12.85 -13.89 7.11
C ASN A 64 11.89 -15.08 7.24
N ALA A 65 10.57 -14.84 7.24
CA ALA A 65 9.56 -15.87 7.37
C ALA A 65 9.46 -16.74 6.10
N ASP A 66 8.97 -17.97 6.25
CA ASP A 66 8.75 -18.89 5.13
C ASP A 66 7.45 -18.59 4.39
N VAL A 67 7.41 -17.43 3.74
CA VAL A 67 6.25 -16.89 3.03
C VAL A 67 6.68 -16.30 1.68
N PHE A 68 5.71 -15.93 0.85
CA PHE A 68 5.97 -15.41 -0.49
C PHE A 68 5.90 -13.89 -0.55
N THR A 69 5.04 -13.30 0.28
CA THR A 69 4.90 -11.85 0.37
C THR A 69 4.81 -11.39 1.82
N TYR A 70 5.20 -10.14 2.03
CA TYR A 70 5.06 -9.44 3.30
C TYR A 70 4.32 -8.13 3.06
N MET A 71 3.12 -8.02 3.63
CA MET A 71 2.38 -6.76 3.68
C MET A 71 2.85 -5.93 4.87
N ALA A 72 3.69 -4.93 4.59
CA ALA A 72 4.14 -3.94 5.56
C ALA A 72 3.07 -2.87 5.77
N ASP A 73 2.67 -2.70 7.03
CA ASP A 73 1.41 -2.06 7.35
C ASP A 73 1.55 -0.73 8.10
N PHE A 74 1.09 0.34 7.45
CA PHE A 74 0.90 1.66 8.08
C PHE A 74 -0.52 1.85 8.62
N GLU A 75 -1.40 0.88 8.43
CA GLU A 75 -2.82 0.96 8.75
C GLU A 75 -3.18 0.18 10.03
N ASP A 76 -4.09 -0.80 10.00
CA ASP A 76 -4.76 -1.32 11.22
C ASP A 76 -3.83 -1.95 12.26
N SER A 77 -2.65 -2.47 11.88
CA SER A 77 -1.68 -3.04 12.84
C SER A 77 -0.68 -2.02 13.40
N SER A 78 -0.78 -0.75 13.01
CA SER A 78 0.13 0.31 13.41
C SER A 78 -0.62 1.50 14.02
N ALA A 79 -0.23 1.89 15.24
CA ALA A 79 -0.68 3.16 15.79
C ALA A 79 0.00 4.30 14.99
N PRO A 80 -0.76 5.22 14.37
CA PRO A 80 -0.20 6.20 13.42
C PRO A 80 0.41 7.41 14.13
N THR A 81 1.39 7.16 15.01
CA THR A 81 2.22 8.24 15.55
C THR A 81 3.17 8.73 14.46
N TRP A 82 3.57 10.01 14.52
CA TRP A 82 4.53 10.57 13.58
C TRP A 82 5.80 9.71 13.47
N ASP A 83 6.37 9.34 14.63
CA ASP A 83 7.57 8.51 14.69
C ASP A 83 7.36 7.13 14.06
N ALA A 84 6.20 6.50 14.26
CA ALA A 84 5.91 5.20 13.66
C ALA A 84 5.82 5.29 12.14
N MET A 85 5.14 6.31 11.61
CA MET A 85 4.96 6.50 10.17
C MET A 85 6.30 6.86 9.50
N VAL A 86 7.04 7.84 10.04
CA VAL A 86 8.32 8.26 9.46
C VAL A 86 9.39 7.17 9.58
N ASN A 87 9.56 6.55 10.75
CA ASN A 87 10.52 5.45 10.89
C ASN A 87 10.11 4.23 10.07
N GLY A 88 8.81 4.00 9.89
CA GLY A 88 8.33 2.96 8.98
C GLY A 88 8.83 3.18 7.56
N GLN A 89 8.74 4.40 7.03
CA GLN A 89 9.29 4.73 5.71
C GLN A 89 10.80 4.49 5.64
N VAL A 90 11.56 4.87 6.68
CA VAL A 90 13.01 4.61 6.77
C VAL A 90 13.32 3.11 6.79
N ASN A 91 12.57 2.33 7.58
CA ASN A 91 12.78 0.89 7.67
C ASN A 91 12.50 0.19 6.34
N LEU A 92 11.47 0.61 5.60
CA LEU A 92 11.15 0.06 4.28
C LEU A 92 12.16 0.52 3.21
N TYR A 93 12.67 1.74 3.31
CA TYR A 93 13.78 2.23 2.48
C TYR A 93 15.02 1.34 2.61
N ASP A 94 15.41 1.04 3.84
CA ASP A 94 16.54 0.16 4.15
C ASP A 94 16.26 -1.29 3.73
N ALA A 95 15.04 -1.78 3.93
CA ALA A 95 14.65 -3.14 3.57
C ALA A 95 14.79 -3.41 2.06
N ASN A 96 14.32 -2.49 1.22
CA ASN A 96 14.45 -2.56 -0.24
C ASN A 96 15.92 -2.51 -0.73
N ARG A 97 16.83 -2.03 0.13
CA ARG A 97 18.28 -1.95 -0.13
C ARG A 97 19.08 -3.02 0.61
N ARG A 98 18.41 -3.93 1.33
CA ARG A 98 19.04 -4.94 2.20
C ARG A 98 19.97 -4.35 3.26
N GLN A 99 19.60 -3.18 3.79
CA GLN A 99 20.34 -2.41 4.82
C GLN A 99 19.59 -2.33 6.16
N VAL A 100 18.51 -3.11 6.32
CA VAL A 100 17.63 -3.03 7.49
C VAL A 100 18.16 -3.78 8.73
N ASP A 101 19.28 -4.48 8.58
CA ASP A 101 19.97 -5.19 9.67
C ASP A 101 20.27 -4.26 10.86
N PHE A 102 20.12 -4.78 12.08
CA PHE A 102 20.40 -4.01 13.30
C PHE A 102 20.68 -4.91 14.51
N LYS A 103 21.11 -4.30 15.62
CA LYS A 103 21.31 -4.97 16.91
C LYS A 103 20.34 -4.42 17.96
N GLN A 104 19.85 -5.30 18.82
CA GLN A 104 19.07 -4.94 19.99
C GLN A 104 19.63 -5.69 21.21
N GLY A 105 20.44 -4.98 22.01
CA GLY A 105 21.25 -5.61 23.06
C GLY A 105 22.20 -6.66 22.45
N PRO A 106 22.24 -7.90 22.98
CA PRO A 106 23.11 -8.95 22.44
C PRO A 106 22.56 -9.64 21.18
N LYS A 107 21.30 -9.38 20.79
CA LYS A 107 20.67 -10.03 19.64
C LYS A 107 20.94 -9.23 18.36
N GLU A 108 21.40 -9.92 17.32
CA GLU A 108 21.51 -9.39 15.97
C GLU A 108 20.30 -9.84 15.14
N TYR A 109 19.72 -8.90 14.38
CA TYR A 109 18.65 -9.15 13.43
C TYR A 109 19.20 -8.85 12.05
N LYS A 110 19.26 -9.87 11.19
CA LYS A 110 19.83 -9.78 9.85
C LYS A 110 18.91 -10.45 8.84
N LEU A 111 18.83 -9.88 7.64
CA LEU A 111 18.12 -10.52 6.55
C LEU A 111 18.84 -11.81 6.11
N ARG A 112 18.05 -12.83 5.78
CA ARG A 112 18.55 -14.08 5.22
C ARG A 112 19.16 -13.85 3.83
N THR A 113 20.23 -14.58 3.54
CA THR A 113 20.92 -14.56 2.26
C THR A 113 20.85 -15.91 1.53
N ASP A 114 20.32 -16.94 2.19
CA ASP A 114 20.24 -18.31 1.70
C ASP A 114 18.99 -18.59 0.84
N ARG A 115 18.10 -17.60 0.70
CA ARG A 115 16.87 -17.68 -0.11
C ARG A 115 16.44 -16.32 -0.66
N THR A 116 15.52 -16.36 -1.61
CA THR A 116 14.75 -15.17 -2.00
C THR A 116 13.88 -14.73 -0.83
N LEU A 117 13.94 -13.43 -0.51
CA LEU A 117 13.10 -12.82 0.51
C LEU A 117 11.67 -12.64 -0.04
N PRO A 118 10.64 -12.65 0.82
CA PRO A 118 9.27 -12.33 0.43
C PRO A 118 9.16 -10.98 -0.29
N THR A 119 8.28 -10.91 -1.28
CA THR A 119 7.97 -9.65 -1.97
C THR A 119 7.28 -8.68 -1.00
N LEU A 120 7.87 -7.49 -0.84
CA LEU A 120 7.31 -6.43 0.00
C LEU A 120 6.10 -5.76 -0.70
N ILE A 121 5.00 -5.62 0.03
CA ILE A 121 3.79 -4.92 -0.40
C ILE A 121 3.42 -3.93 0.70
N VAL A 122 3.17 -2.66 0.36
CA VAL A 122 2.87 -1.64 1.37
C VAL A 122 1.39 -1.37 1.49
N ARG A 123 0.85 -1.41 2.72
CA ARG A 123 -0.52 -0.99 3.01
C ARG A 123 -0.53 0.43 3.60
N PRO A 124 -0.84 1.47 2.81
CA PRO A 124 -1.01 2.82 3.33
C PRO A 124 -2.30 2.92 4.16
N ARG A 125 -2.40 3.97 4.99
CA ARG A 125 -3.64 4.31 5.70
C ARG A 125 -4.81 4.54 4.73
N GLY A 126 -6.03 4.22 5.15
CA GLY A 126 -7.24 4.38 4.32
C GLY A 126 -7.70 5.83 4.13
N TRP A 127 -8.54 6.08 3.12
CA TRP A 127 -8.92 7.43 2.67
C TRP A 127 -9.53 8.36 3.73
N HIS A 128 -10.06 7.79 4.82
CA HIS A 128 -10.70 8.51 5.91
C HIS A 128 -9.71 9.03 6.97
N LEU A 129 -8.42 8.69 6.86
CA LEU A 129 -7.38 9.12 7.78
C LEU A 129 -6.59 10.31 7.23
N GLU A 130 -6.21 11.19 8.13
CA GLU A 130 -5.41 12.38 7.87
C GLU A 130 -4.03 12.26 8.52
N GLU A 131 -3.01 12.79 7.85
CA GLU A 131 -1.68 13.00 8.42
C GLU A 131 -1.59 14.42 8.98
N LYS A 132 -2.04 14.58 10.23
CA LYS A 132 -2.18 15.89 10.88
C LYS A 132 -0.87 16.66 11.09
N HIS A 133 0.30 16.02 10.94
CA HIS A 133 1.59 16.69 11.10
C HIS A 133 2.07 17.38 9.82
N VAL A 134 1.41 17.14 8.68
CA VAL A 134 1.70 17.77 7.40
C VAL A 134 0.45 18.47 6.90
N SER A 135 0.55 19.77 6.65
CA SER A 135 -0.52 20.55 6.04
C SER A 135 -0.10 21.16 4.71
N VAL A 136 -1.07 21.29 3.80
CA VAL A 136 -0.94 22.03 2.54
C VAL A 136 -2.05 23.07 2.54
N ASP A 137 -1.69 24.35 2.39
CA ASP A 137 -2.63 25.47 2.48
C ASP A 137 -3.47 25.49 3.77
N GLY A 138 -2.90 24.97 4.88
CA GLY A 138 -3.54 24.94 6.20
C GLY A 138 -4.37 23.69 6.49
N GLU A 139 -4.64 22.84 5.50
CA GLU A 139 -5.43 21.62 5.65
C GLU A 139 -4.52 20.38 5.85
N PRO A 140 -4.86 19.45 6.76
CA PRO A 140 -4.13 18.19 6.92
C PRO A 140 -4.06 17.40 5.61
N MET A 141 -2.90 16.81 5.34
CA MET A 141 -2.70 15.96 4.17
C MET A 141 -3.46 14.63 4.34
N SER A 142 -3.92 14.03 3.23
CA SER A 142 -4.40 12.65 3.24
C SER A 142 -3.29 11.70 3.72
N ALA A 143 -3.56 10.92 4.75
CA ALA A 143 -2.63 9.91 5.25
C ALA A 143 -2.31 8.85 4.18
N SER A 144 -3.31 8.49 3.37
CA SER A 144 -3.15 7.58 2.23
C SER A 144 -2.09 8.07 1.25
N LEU A 145 -2.16 9.36 0.85
CA LEU A 145 -1.22 9.95 -0.08
C LEU A 145 0.16 10.19 0.55
N PHE A 146 0.21 10.48 1.85
CA PHE A 146 1.47 10.60 2.58
C PHE A 146 2.23 9.27 2.58
N ASP A 147 1.58 8.18 2.99
CA ASP A 147 2.19 6.86 3.10
C ASP A 147 2.59 6.31 1.72
N PHE A 148 1.67 6.38 0.75
CA PHE A 148 1.92 5.96 -0.64
C PHE A 148 3.02 6.79 -1.27
N GLY A 149 2.92 8.12 -1.19
CA GLY A 149 3.81 9.06 -1.87
C GLY A 149 5.25 8.91 -1.40
N LEU A 150 5.49 8.84 -0.08
CA LEU A 150 6.83 8.65 0.46
C LEU A 150 7.41 7.30 0.05
N TYR A 151 6.65 6.21 0.18
CA TYR A 151 7.16 4.89 -0.18
C TYR A 151 7.48 4.82 -1.67
N PHE A 152 6.56 5.25 -2.53
CA PHE A 152 6.73 5.26 -3.98
C PHE A 152 7.95 6.11 -4.38
N PHE A 153 8.02 7.36 -3.90
CA PHE A 153 9.10 8.29 -4.22
C PHE A 153 10.47 7.73 -3.90
N HIS A 154 10.63 7.13 -2.73
CA HIS A 154 11.93 6.64 -2.27
C HIS A 154 12.32 5.25 -2.78
N ASN A 155 11.35 4.44 -3.21
CA ASN A 155 11.58 3.01 -3.47
C ASN A 155 11.22 2.55 -4.87
N ALA A 156 10.36 3.24 -5.63
CA ALA A 156 9.89 2.74 -6.92
C ALA A 156 11.04 2.42 -7.89
N ARG A 157 12.05 3.30 -7.98
CA ARG A 157 13.23 3.02 -8.82
C ARG A 157 14.04 1.84 -8.29
N GLN A 158 14.29 1.80 -6.99
CA GLN A 158 15.05 0.73 -6.34
C GLN A 158 14.38 -0.65 -6.53
N THR A 159 13.06 -0.73 -6.37
CA THR A 159 12.31 -1.99 -6.53
C THR A 159 12.34 -2.47 -7.98
N LEU A 160 12.22 -1.54 -8.94
CA LEU A 160 12.38 -1.83 -10.37
C LEU A 160 13.79 -2.31 -10.73
N ASP A 161 14.83 -1.67 -10.18
CA ASP A 161 16.23 -2.05 -10.45
C ASP A 161 16.56 -3.47 -9.95
N ILE A 162 15.87 -3.95 -8.90
CA ILE A 162 16.00 -5.34 -8.40
C ILE A 162 14.98 -6.31 -9.02
N GLY A 163 14.25 -5.89 -10.06
CA GLY A 163 13.38 -6.74 -10.87
C GLY A 163 11.99 -7.01 -10.30
N ILE A 164 11.54 -6.23 -9.32
CA ILE A 164 10.15 -6.22 -8.82
C ILE A 164 9.53 -4.83 -8.98
N GLY A 165 8.34 -4.57 -8.44
CA GLY A 165 7.65 -3.29 -8.56
C GLY A 165 7.31 -2.66 -7.21
N PRO A 166 6.96 -1.36 -7.20
CA PRO A 166 6.38 -0.71 -6.02
C PRO A 166 4.94 -1.19 -5.81
N TYR A 167 4.75 -2.17 -4.92
CA TYR A 167 3.45 -2.82 -4.73
C TYR A 167 2.69 -2.29 -3.51
N PHE A 168 1.37 -2.19 -3.67
CA PHE A 168 0.48 -1.63 -2.64
C PHE A 168 -0.73 -2.52 -2.36
N TYR A 169 -1.14 -2.54 -1.10
CA TYR A 169 -2.39 -3.13 -0.62
C TYR A 169 -3.34 -1.98 -0.24
N LEU A 170 -4.46 -1.82 -0.94
CA LEU A 170 -5.33 -0.64 -0.77
C LEU A 170 -6.50 -0.95 0.17
N PRO A 171 -6.59 -0.34 1.37
CA PRO A 171 -7.60 -0.70 2.35
C PRO A 171 -8.92 0.06 2.18
N LYS A 172 -10.00 -0.55 2.70
CA LYS A 172 -11.26 0.14 3.08
C LYS A 172 -11.88 1.02 1.98
N MET A 173 -11.76 0.60 0.71
CA MET A 173 -12.49 1.23 -0.38
C MET A 173 -13.96 0.83 -0.35
N GLU A 174 -14.85 1.79 -0.60
CA GLU A 174 -16.31 1.59 -0.60
C GLU A 174 -16.94 1.84 -1.97
N SER A 175 -16.14 2.20 -2.98
CA SER A 175 -16.62 2.50 -4.33
C SER A 175 -15.53 2.32 -5.38
N HIS A 176 -15.95 1.94 -6.59
CA HIS A 176 -15.07 1.92 -7.77
C HIS A 176 -14.50 3.31 -8.13
N LEU A 177 -15.13 4.40 -7.66
CA LEU A 177 -14.60 5.75 -7.83
C LEU A 177 -13.40 6.03 -6.91
N GLU A 178 -13.29 5.32 -5.79
CA GLU A 178 -12.12 5.39 -4.92
C GLU A 178 -10.96 4.58 -5.49
N ALA A 179 -11.26 3.48 -6.19
CA ALA A 179 -10.27 2.77 -7.01
C ALA A 179 -9.76 3.66 -8.16
N ARG A 180 -10.65 4.47 -8.77
CA ARG A 180 -10.25 5.48 -9.77
C ARG A 180 -9.31 6.54 -9.16
N LEU A 181 -9.61 7.05 -7.96
CA LEU A 181 -8.73 8.00 -7.29
C LEU A 181 -7.33 7.42 -7.04
N TRP A 182 -7.24 6.15 -6.61
CA TRP A 182 -5.95 5.48 -6.50
C TRP A 182 -5.24 5.36 -7.85
N ASN A 183 -5.95 4.96 -8.90
CA ASN A 183 -5.39 4.88 -10.24
C ASN A 183 -4.85 6.24 -10.73
N ASP A 184 -5.55 7.33 -10.43
CA ASP A 184 -5.10 8.68 -10.76
C ASP A 184 -3.85 9.07 -9.95
N ALA A 185 -3.78 8.71 -8.66
CA ALA A 185 -2.60 8.90 -7.83
C ALA A 185 -1.39 8.09 -8.32
N PHE A 186 -1.59 6.83 -8.73
CA PHE A 186 -0.55 6.00 -9.35
C PHE A 186 -0.06 6.61 -10.64
N ASN A 187 -0.99 7.08 -11.48
CA ASN A 187 -0.64 7.69 -12.75
C ASN A 187 0.20 8.96 -12.53
N LEU A 188 -0.22 9.82 -11.61
CA LEU A 188 0.53 11.03 -11.27
C LEU A 188 1.95 10.69 -10.79
N ALA A 189 2.09 9.70 -9.90
CA ALA A 189 3.38 9.32 -9.36
C ALA A 189 4.32 8.72 -10.43
N GLN A 190 3.77 7.89 -11.33
CA GLN A 190 4.50 7.33 -12.48
C GLN A 190 4.99 8.43 -13.43
N ASP A 191 4.13 9.41 -13.76
CA ASP A 191 4.52 10.54 -14.61
C ASP A 191 5.63 11.36 -13.96
N TYR A 192 5.48 11.66 -12.66
CA TYR A 192 6.42 12.47 -11.90
C TYR A 192 7.82 11.85 -11.82
N LEU A 193 7.91 10.52 -11.71
CA LEU A 193 9.19 9.80 -11.66
C LEU A 193 9.63 9.21 -13.00
N HIS A 194 8.90 9.50 -14.09
CA HIS A 194 9.15 8.95 -15.43
C HIS A 194 9.22 7.42 -15.44
N ILE A 195 8.30 6.77 -14.72
CA ILE A 195 8.13 5.32 -14.69
C ILE A 195 7.02 4.94 -15.68
N PRO A 196 7.16 3.85 -16.44
CA PRO A 196 6.10 3.37 -17.34
C PRO A 196 4.76 3.11 -16.62
N ARG A 197 3.67 3.12 -17.40
CA ARG A 197 2.34 2.74 -16.92
C ARG A 197 2.26 1.24 -16.63
N GLY A 198 1.49 0.90 -15.60
CA GLY A 198 1.32 -0.47 -15.11
C GLY A 198 2.54 -0.99 -14.38
#